data_AF-A0AA41XMQ7-F1
#
_entry.id   AF-A0AA41XMQ7-F1
#
_cell.length_a   1.000
_cell.length_b   1.000
_cell.length_c   1.000
_cell.angle_alpha   90.00
_cell.angle_beta   90.00
_cell.angle_gamma   90.00
#
_symmetry.space_group_name_H-M   'P 1'
#
loop_
_entity.id
_entity.type
_entity.pdbx_description
1 polymer ?
#
loop_
_entity_poly.entity_id
_entity_poly.type
_entity_poly.pdbx_seq_one_letter_code
_entity_poly.pdbx_strand_id
1 'polypeptide(L)'
;MTTGSVVCGYRIERVLGAGGMGTVYLAADPTLPRQTALKVLSSELSRDPDFRARFIREADMAAALEHPQIVSVYNRGQTEDGQLWIAMQFVDGIDADAALREGTMAPQRAVHVVAQVARALDFAHAHNVVHRDIKPGNFLLSGPVGPDERVLLGDFGIARAFDDVGLTATGSVMATVAYAAPEVLSNAPIDGRVDIYSLGCALFRLLTGQTPFPATNGAAAVMMAHLFSPPPRVTDAVPSLPAALDRVIAVAMAKDPAARFGSAGELAAAAAAALRDPTRAAPLPPVPSGAVGPYPVGAPAPAWWQHSGPRTMAQGPGPWPPKRRRRGLIGAAAAAVALVAATVTVVVWPDGGSAGPGGAPGAAPGSGSVAAQGPPATDVAPAQLRSILLTSAQIPSGTDGGPLVLERDGTTFLDDSAALDNPQCVGAWAPAQQATYGSSAYSGAAVQDLRALNETAWQDSVTQAVIAFPPDKAGPFYITQRGQWGLCGGKTVTVAQPGAPGQAWEFGQPTTTSGVLTLAATLRGGGASCQHGIQVRGNVLIDIRQCRAAGDADVAALVTATAAKVPRQ
;
A
#
# COMPACT_ATOMS: atom_id res chain seq x y z
N MET A 1 12.28 10.11 22.66
CA MET A 1 12.52 11.11 23.74
C MET A 1 12.13 10.51 25.09
N THR A 2 12.70 11.02 26.20
CA THR A 2 12.42 10.57 27.58
C THR A 2 11.47 11.51 28.31
N THR A 3 10.81 11.03 29.37
CA THR A 3 10.06 11.89 30.31
C THR A 3 10.94 13.04 30.83
N GLY A 4 10.36 14.23 30.92
CA GLY A 4 11.01 15.47 31.34
C GLY A 4 11.68 16.26 30.20
N SER A 5 11.94 15.64 29.04
CA SER A 5 12.47 16.35 27.86
C SER A 5 11.46 17.36 27.31
N VAL A 6 11.95 18.36 26.58
CA VAL A 6 11.13 19.41 25.96
C VAL A 6 11.29 19.33 24.44
N VAL A 7 10.17 19.38 23.72
CA VAL A 7 10.11 19.33 22.25
C VAL A 7 9.28 20.54 21.79
N CYS A 8 9.92 21.52 21.17
CA CYS A 8 9.26 22.74 20.67
C CYS A 8 8.35 23.42 21.73
N GLY A 9 8.85 23.50 22.96
CA GLY A 9 8.14 24.05 24.13
C GLY A 9 7.31 23.04 24.94
N TYR A 10 6.81 21.98 24.30
CA TYR A 10 6.01 20.95 24.97
C TYR A 10 6.87 20.05 25.85
N ARG A 11 6.53 19.92 27.15
CA ARG A 11 7.28 19.08 28.09
C ARG A 11 6.70 17.67 28.11
N ILE A 12 7.49 16.69 27.71
CA ILE A 12 7.08 15.27 27.65
C ILE A 12 6.87 14.72 29.06
N GLU A 13 5.64 14.27 29.35
CA GLU A 13 5.29 13.61 30.60
C GLU A 13 5.50 12.09 30.48
N ARG A 14 4.95 11.48 29.42
CA ARG A 14 5.11 10.05 29.12
C ARG A 14 4.87 9.76 27.64
N VAL A 15 5.33 8.59 27.19
CA VAL A 15 4.86 8.02 25.91
C VAL A 15 3.38 7.67 26.07
N LEU A 16 2.57 8.06 25.09
CA LEU A 16 1.28 7.41 24.86
C LEU A 16 1.55 6.15 24.03
N GLY A 17 1.96 6.28 22.77
CA GLY A 17 2.25 5.12 21.92
C GLY A 17 3.28 5.40 20.83
N ALA A 18 3.88 4.35 20.29
CA ALA A 18 4.83 4.41 19.19
C ALA A 18 4.41 3.48 18.04
N GLY A 19 4.65 3.90 16.81
CA GLY A 19 4.41 3.13 15.60
C GLY A 19 5.33 3.57 14.46
N GLY A 20 5.22 2.95 13.29
CA GLY A 20 6.12 3.21 12.16
C GLY A 20 6.16 4.68 11.68
N MET A 21 5.11 5.45 11.98
CA MET A 21 5.01 6.86 11.55
C MET A 21 5.61 7.85 12.55
N GLY A 22 5.86 7.43 13.80
CA GLY A 22 6.27 8.34 14.88
C GLY A 22 5.86 7.87 16.27
N THR A 23 6.08 8.73 17.25
CA THR A 23 5.69 8.52 18.65
C THR A 23 4.75 9.61 19.12
N VAL A 24 3.63 9.22 19.72
CA VAL A 24 2.69 10.11 20.41
C VAL A 24 3.06 10.16 21.89
N TYR A 25 3.20 11.37 22.42
CA TYR A 25 3.53 11.67 23.80
C TYR A 25 2.38 12.40 24.48
N LEU A 26 2.23 12.18 25.79
CA LEU A 26 1.50 13.09 26.66
C LEU A 26 2.48 14.19 27.03
N ALA A 27 2.11 15.44 26.79
CA ALA A 27 2.96 16.57 27.09
C ALA A 27 2.16 17.72 27.71
N ALA A 28 2.78 18.43 28.64
CA ALA A 28 2.28 19.72 29.10
C ALA A 28 2.44 20.76 27.97
N ASP A 29 1.39 21.53 27.71
CA ASP A 29 1.42 22.67 26.79
C ASP A 29 2.41 23.74 27.30
N PRO A 30 3.20 24.39 26.43
CA PRO A 30 4.19 25.40 26.85
C PRO A 30 3.59 26.65 27.51
N THR A 31 2.31 26.94 27.27
CA THR A 31 1.68 28.23 27.57
C THR A 31 0.38 28.11 28.37
N LEU A 32 -0.36 27.03 28.18
CA LEU A 32 -1.67 26.80 28.80
C LEU A 32 -1.58 25.69 29.87
N PRO A 33 -2.37 25.77 30.96
CA PRO A 33 -2.40 24.73 31.99
C PRO A 33 -3.21 23.51 31.53
N ARG A 34 -2.79 22.87 30.43
CA ARG A 34 -3.47 21.71 29.83
C ARG A 34 -2.48 20.65 29.35
N GLN A 35 -2.95 19.40 29.31
CA GLN A 35 -2.28 18.30 28.66
C GLN A 35 -2.61 18.26 27.16
N THR A 36 -1.62 17.86 26.37
CA THR A 36 -1.65 17.82 24.90
C THR A 36 -1.10 16.47 24.45
N ALA A 37 -1.71 15.88 23.41
CA ALA A 37 -1.12 14.75 22.71
C ALA A 37 -0.17 15.30 21.63
N LEU A 38 1.13 15.06 21.79
CA LEU A 38 2.17 15.52 20.85
C LEU A 38 2.67 14.33 20.03
N LYS A 39 2.36 14.29 18.74
CA LYS A 39 2.83 13.28 17.79
C LYS A 39 4.07 13.81 17.07
N VAL A 40 5.22 13.21 17.36
CA VAL A 40 6.52 13.51 16.72
C VAL A 40 6.81 12.41 15.70
N LEU A 41 7.02 12.80 14.45
CA LEU A 41 7.15 11.89 13.33
C LEU A 41 8.56 11.29 13.24
N SER A 42 8.68 10.15 12.56
CA SER A 42 10.00 9.55 12.33
C SER A 42 10.91 10.49 11.51
N SER A 43 12.21 10.42 11.75
CA SER A 43 13.19 11.25 11.04
C SER A 43 13.28 10.90 9.55
N GLU A 44 12.93 9.67 9.17
CA GLU A 44 12.82 9.20 7.80
C GLU A 44 11.68 9.92 7.06
N LEU A 45 10.44 9.82 7.56
CA LEU A 45 9.27 10.50 6.96
C LEU A 45 9.41 12.03 6.98
N SER A 46 10.07 12.58 8.00
CA SER A 46 10.26 14.04 8.11
C SER A 46 11.25 14.61 7.08
N ARG A 47 12.06 13.76 6.44
CA ARG A 47 13.04 14.13 5.40
C ARG A 47 12.50 14.03 3.99
N ASP A 48 11.46 13.23 3.77
CA ASP A 48 10.73 13.15 2.49
C ASP A 48 10.02 14.50 2.22
N PRO A 49 10.40 15.25 1.15
CA PRO A 49 9.78 16.54 0.82
C PRO A 49 8.30 16.43 0.47
N ASP A 50 7.89 15.35 -0.20
CA ASP A 50 6.52 15.13 -0.65
C ASP A 50 5.64 14.72 0.52
N PHE A 51 6.12 13.82 1.40
CA PHE A 51 5.45 13.55 2.67
C PHE A 51 5.28 14.83 3.49
N ARG A 52 6.35 15.63 3.64
CA ARG A 52 6.33 16.91 4.37
C ARG A 52 5.30 17.89 3.84
N ALA A 53 5.25 18.11 2.52
CA ALA A 53 4.28 19.02 1.90
C ALA A 53 2.84 18.55 2.10
N ARG A 54 2.59 17.22 2.06
CA ARG A 54 1.29 16.61 2.32
C ARG A 54 0.87 16.74 3.80
N PHE A 55 1.76 16.38 4.73
CA PHE A 55 1.56 16.53 6.18
C PHE A 55 1.17 17.96 6.58
N ILE A 56 1.89 18.95 6.05
CA ILE A 56 1.64 20.37 6.29
C ILE A 56 0.21 20.74 5.87
N ARG A 57 -0.17 20.42 4.63
CA ARG A 57 -1.50 20.73 4.07
C ARG A 57 -2.63 19.99 4.79
N GLU A 58 -2.46 18.70 5.07
CA GLU A 58 -3.49 17.89 5.74
C GLU A 58 -3.69 18.33 7.19
N ALA A 59 -2.61 18.73 7.88
CA ALA A 59 -2.71 19.29 9.22
C ALA A 59 -3.34 20.68 9.24
N ASP A 60 -3.14 21.51 8.21
CA ASP A 60 -3.84 22.80 8.05
C ASP A 60 -5.35 22.59 7.81
N MET A 61 -5.72 21.62 6.96
CA MET A 61 -7.13 21.24 6.74
C MET A 61 -7.78 20.70 8.02
N ALA A 62 -7.08 19.85 8.77
CA ALA A 62 -7.58 19.32 10.05
C ALA A 62 -7.68 20.39 11.14
N ALA A 63 -6.78 21.39 11.15
CA ALA A 63 -6.84 22.51 12.09
C ALA A 63 -8.02 23.47 11.84
N ALA A 64 -8.61 23.47 10.64
CA ALA A 64 -9.81 24.23 10.32
C ALA A 64 -11.12 23.56 10.80
N LEU A 65 -11.08 22.32 11.29
CA LEU A 65 -12.26 21.56 11.70
C LEU A 65 -12.55 21.71 13.21
N GLU A 66 -13.47 22.61 13.56
CA GLU A 66 -13.99 22.76 14.92
C GLU A 66 -15.33 22.01 15.10
N HIS A 67 -15.29 20.84 15.74
CA HIS A 67 -16.50 20.03 15.98
C HIS A 67 -16.36 19.18 17.27
N PRO A 68 -17.41 19.03 18.10
CA PRO A 68 -17.29 18.36 19.40
C PRO A 68 -16.87 16.88 19.34
N GLN A 69 -17.13 16.21 18.21
CA GLN A 69 -16.69 14.83 17.92
C GLN A 69 -15.41 14.76 17.08
N ILE A 70 -14.64 15.84 16.90
CA ILE A 70 -13.34 15.84 16.20
C ILE A 70 -12.22 16.20 17.19
N VAL A 71 -11.12 15.46 17.16
CA VAL A 71 -9.91 15.78 17.92
C VAL A 71 -9.28 17.06 17.34
N SER A 72 -9.38 18.17 18.09
CA SER A 72 -8.82 19.46 17.65
C SER A 72 -7.29 19.39 17.49
N VAL A 73 -6.79 19.90 16.36
CA VAL A 73 -5.37 20.21 16.18
C VAL A 73 -5.09 21.57 16.82
N TYR A 74 -4.09 21.66 17.68
CA TYR A 74 -3.72 22.90 18.35
C TYR A 74 -2.55 23.62 17.68
N ASN A 75 -1.55 22.87 17.18
CA ASN A 75 -0.38 23.44 16.52
C ASN A 75 0.37 22.36 15.72
N ARG A 76 1.23 22.75 14.78
CA ARG A 76 2.16 21.87 14.06
C ARG A 76 3.48 22.58 13.82
N GLY A 77 4.53 21.82 13.52
CA GLY A 77 5.80 22.41 13.12
C GLY A 77 6.88 21.39 12.82
N GLN A 78 8.12 21.85 12.94
CA GLN A 78 9.32 21.03 12.88
C GLN A 78 10.21 21.29 14.09
N THR A 79 11.05 20.32 14.47
CA THR A 79 12.18 20.53 15.38
C THR A 79 13.35 21.20 14.65
N GLU A 80 14.38 21.63 15.39
CA GLU A 80 15.63 22.14 14.83
C GLU A 80 16.32 21.09 13.93
N ASP A 81 16.30 19.81 14.34
CA ASP A 81 16.76 18.66 13.54
C ASP A 81 15.83 18.30 12.35
N GLY A 82 14.79 19.10 12.11
CA GLY A 82 13.84 18.94 11.00
C GLY A 82 12.77 17.87 11.18
N GLN A 83 12.61 17.25 12.36
CA GLN A 83 11.52 16.29 12.58
C GLN A 83 10.16 16.99 12.64
N LEU A 84 9.18 16.51 11.88
CA LEU A 84 7.83 17.05 11.90
C LEU A 84 7.10 16.67 13.20
N TRP A 85 6.24 17.55 13.69
CA TRP A 85 5.39 17.30 14.86
C TRP A 85 4.02 17.96 14.72
N ILE A 86 3.04 17.40 15.41
CA ILE A 86 1.70 17.94 15.56
C ILE A 86 1.22 17.79 17.01
N ALA A 87 0.66 18.87 17.55
CA ALA A 87 0.08 18.98 18.87
C ALA A 87 -1.44 19.01 18.74
N MET A 88 -2.13 18.12 19.44
CA MET A 88 -3.58 17.91 19.33
C MET A 88 -4.22 17.64 20.70
N GLN A 89 -5.54 17.71 20.76
CA GLN A 89 -6.30 17.45 21.98
C GLN A 89 -5.95 16.07 22.56
N PHE A 90 -5.53 16.07 23.82
CA PHE A 90 -5.48 14.85 24.62
C PHE A 90 -6.91 14.46 25.05
N VAL A 91 -7.26 13.19 24.92
CA VAL A 91 -8.57 12.62 25.27
C VAL A 91 -8.33 11.54 26.31
N ASP A 92 -8.65 11.79 27.57
CA ASP A 92 -8.42 10.81 28.63
C ASP A 92 -9.45 9.67 28.56
N GLY A 93 -9.05 8.52 28.02
CA GLY A 93 -9.97 7.46 27.61
C GLY A 93 -9.29 6.27 26.95
N ILE A 94 -10.09 5.45 26.23
CA ILE A 94 -9.69 4.26 25.44
C ILE A 94 -10.17 4.38 23.98
N ASP A 95 -9.52 3.71 23.02
CA ASP A 95 -10.10 3.57 21.67
C ASP A 95 -11.19 2.48 21.59
N ALA A 96 -12.02 2.52 20.56
CA ALA A 96 -13.14 1.59 20.42
C ALA A 96 -12.72 0.14 20.12
N ASP A 97 -11.52 -0.13 19.60
CA ASP A 97 -11.00 -1.51 19.50
C ASP A 97 -10.49 -2.02 20.86
N ALA A 98 -9.88 -1.16 21.67
CA ALA A 98 -9.55 -1.48 23.06
C ALA A 98 -10.82 -1.81 23.87
N ALA A 99 -11.85 -0.98 23.79
CA ALA A 99 -13.15 -1.23 24.43
C ALA A 99 -13.81 -2.56 23.98
N LEU A 100 -13.69 -2.88 22.69
CA LEU A 100 -14.15 -4.15 22.12
C LEU A 100 -13.36 -5.35 22.68
N ARG A 101 -12.02 -5.28 22.72
CA ARG A 101 -11.16 -6.33 23.30
C ARG A 101 -11.42 -6.53 24.80
N GLU A 102 -11.70 -5.46 25.53
CA GLU A 102 -12.09 -5.48 26.95
C GLU A 102 -13.50 -6.05 27.20
N GLY A 103 -14.26 -6.39 26.13
CA GLY A 103 -15.60 -6.95 26.25
C GLY A 103 -16.64 -5.96 26.77
N THR A 104 -16.39 -4.66 26.60
CA THR A 104 -17.30 -3.57 27.03
C THR A 104 -18.13 -3.00 25.87
N MET A 105 -17.94 -3.51 24.64
CA MET A 105 -18.65 -3.08 23.44
C MET A 105 -19.94 -3.90 23.23
N ALA A 106 -21.07 -3.36 23.70
CA ALA A 106 -22.40 -3.87 23.37
C ALA A 106 -22.89 -3.29 22.02
N PRO A 107 -23.75 -4.00 21.26
CA PRO A 107 -24.27 -3.51 19.98
C PRO A 107 -24.89 -2.10 20.04
N GLN A 108 -25.59 -1.79 21.12
CA GLN A 108 -26.14 -0.44 21.38
C GLN A 108 -25.03 0.62 21.51
N ARG A 109 -23.91 0.29 22.18
CA ARG A 109 -22.74 1.18 22.30
C ARG A 109 -22.00 1.30 20.97
N ALA A 110 -21.83 0.21 20.23
CA ALA A 110 -21.23 0.21 18.90
C ALA A 110 -21.97 1.17 17.94
N VAL A 111 -23.31 1.11 17.91
CA VAL A 111 -24.12 2.01 17.10
C VAL A 111 -24.12 3.45 17.64
N HIS A 112 -24.07 3.65 18.96
CA HIS A 112 -23.86 5.00 19.53
C HIS A 112 -22.53 5.61 19.06
N VAL A 113 -21.41 4.88 19.17
CA VAL A 113 -20.08 5.32 18.72
C VAL A 113 -20.10 5.65 17.23
N VAL A 114 -20.66 4.77 16.40
CA VAL A 114 -20.82 5.00 14.96
C VAL A 114 -21.67 6.24 14.66
N ALA A 115 -22.73 6.51 15.43
CA ALA A 115 -23.55 7.71 15.28
C ALA A 115 -22.84 9.01 15.66
N GLN A 116 -21.93 8.99 16.64
CA GLN A 116 -21.11 10.16 16.97
C GLN A 116 -20.01 10.40 15.92
N VAL A 117 -19.35 9.34 15.44
CA VAL A 117 -18.36 9.41 14.35
C VAL A 117 -19.01 9.86 13.04
N ALA A 118 -20.24 9.42 12.75
CA ALA A 118 -21.00 9.87 11.58
C ALA A 118 -21.22 11.39 11.55
N ARG A 119 -21.48 12.02 12.71
CA ARG A 119 -21.61 13.49 12.80
C ARG A 119 -20.30 14.19 12.46
N ALA A 120 -19.17 13.66 12.94
CA ALA A 120 -17.84 14.19 12.61
C ALA A 120 -17.51 14.05 11.12
N LEU A 121 -17.89 12.93 10.50
CA LEU A 121 -17.72 12.69 9.07
C LEU A 121 -18.59 13.61 8.21
N ASP A 122 -19.90 13.69 8.48
CA ASP A 122 -20.82 14.56 7.73
C ASP A 122 -20.38 16.04 7.84
N PHE A 123 -19.88 16.47 9.02
CA PHE A 123 -19.28 17.80 9.19
C PHE A 123 -18.01 18.00 8.35
N ALA A 124 -17.09 17.03 8.36
CA ALA A 124 -15.85 17.11 7.57
C ALA A 124 -16.12 17.11 6.06
N HIS A 125 -17.05 16.27 5.58
CA HIS A 125 -17.47 16.18 4.18
C HIS A 125 -18.12 17.49 3.71
N ALA A 126 -18.92 18.15 4.55
CA ALA A 126 -19.47 19.48 4.26
C ALA A 126 -18.39 20.58 4.11
N HIS A 127 -17.20 20.37 4.66
CA HIS A 127 -16.02 21.23 4.49
C HIS A 127 -15.04 20.71 3.42
N ASN A 128 -15.44 19.74 2.59
CA ASN A 128 -14.62 19.08 1.56
C ASN A 128 -13.37 18.34 2.12
N VAL A 129 -13.42 17.87 3.37
CA VAL A 129 -12.35 17.07 3.99
C VAL A 129 -12.79 15.61 4.10
N VAL A 130 -12.05 14.70 3.45
CA VAL A 130 -12.25 13.25 3.52
C VAL A 130 -11.21 12.64 4.47
N HIS A 131 -11.62 11.74 5.37
CA HIS A 131 -10.78 11.26 6.47
C HIS A 131 -9.81 10.13 6.05
N ARG A 132 -10.23 9.23 5.16
CA ARG A 132 -9.43 8.15 4.50
C ARG A 132 -8.85 7.04 5.40
N ASP A 133 -8.76 7.23 6.72
CA ASP A 133 -8.26 6.25 7.70
C ASP A 133 -9.30 5.89 8.79
N ILE A 134 -10.57 5.71 8.42
CA ILE A 134 -11.65 5.37 9.36
C ILE A 134 -11.56 3.92 9.84
N LYS A 135 -11.38 3.73 11.16
CA LYS A 135 -11.30 2.44 11.85
C LYS A 135 -11.53 2.59 13.36
N PRO A 136 -11.93 1.54 14.10
CA PRO A 136 -12.19 1.62 15.55
C PRO A 136 -11.02 2.16 16.40
N GLY A 137 -9.77 1.93 16.00
CA GLY A 137 -8.59 2.46 16.70
C GLY A 137 -8.42 3.99 16.64
N ASN A 138 -9.20 4.68 15.79
CA ASN A 138 -9.23 6.14 15.68
C ASN A 138 -10.49 6.75 16.34
N PHE A 139 -11.36 5.91 16.94
CA PHE A 139 -12.57 6.34 17.66
C PHE A 139 -12.27 6.38 19.16
N LEU A 140 -12.09 7.58 19.71
CA LEU A 140 -11.66 7.81 21.08
C LEU A 140 -12.88 7.91 22.00
N LEU A 141 -12.89 7.13 23.07
CA LEU A 141 -13.99 7.00 24.02
C LEU A 141 -13.54 7.49 25.40
N SER A 142 -14.23 8.48 25.95
CA SER A 142 -13.89 9.11 27.24
C SER A 142 -15.12 9.40 28.09
N GLY A 143 -14.95 9.44 29.41
CA GLY A 143 -16.05 9.58 30.37
C GLY A 143 -16.80 8.27 30.66
N PRO A 144 -17.98 8.34 31.29
CA PRO A 144 -18.76 7.16 31.65
C PRO A 144 -19.40 6.52 30.41
N VAL A 145 -19.43 5.18 30.36
CA VAL A 145 -20.12 4.43 29.30
C VAL A 145 -21.63 4.65 29.40
N GLY A 146 -22.25 5.16 28.34
CA GLY A 146 -23.66 5.47 28.30
C GLY A 146 -24.04 6.47 27.18
N PRO A 147 -25.23 7.08 27.25
CA PRO A 147 -25.67 8.10 26.29
C PRO A 147 -24.78 9.35 26.25
N ASP A 148 -24.11 9.65 27.36
CA ASP A 148 -23.21 10.79 27.54
C ASP A 148 -21.71 10.43 27.35
N GLU A 149 -21.43 9.22 26.83
CA GLU A 149 -20.06 8.81 26.50
C GLU A 149 -19.47 9.74 25.43
N ARG A 150 -18.32 10.36 25.73
CA ARG A 150 -17.71 11.33 24.84
C ARG A 150 -16.86 10.61 23.80
N VAL A 151 -17.39 10.58 22.57
CA VAL A 151 -16.78 9.95 21.40
C VAL A 151 -16.14 11.00 20.49
N LEU A 152 -14.88 10.80 20.09
CA LEU A 152 -14.17 11.65 19.13
C LEU A 152 -13.50 10.85 18.02
N LEU A 153 -13.48 11.43 16.83
CA LEU A 153 -12.70 10.98 15.69
C LEU A 153 -11.32 11.66 15.70
N GLY A 154 -10.25 10.87 15.77
CA GLY A 154 -8.86 11.32 15.74
C GLY A 154 -8.08 10.81 14.52
N ASP A 155 -6.85 11.32 14.36
CA ASP A 155 -5.94 10.97 13.24
C ASP A 155 -6.56 11.19 11.83
N PHE A 156 -6.97 12.45 11.59
CA PHE A 156 -7.58 12.98 10.35
C PHE A 156 -6.67 12.91 9.10
N GLY A 157 -6.33 11.70 8.64
CA GLY A 157 -5.63 11.46 7.38
C GLY A 157 -4.16 11.90 7.31
N ILE A 158 -3.70 12.79 8.19
CA ILE A 158 -2.44 13.59 8.23
C ILE A 158 -1.12 12.83 7.97
N ALA A 159 -1.18 11.50 7.89
CA ALA A 159 -0.02 10.63 7.70
C ALA A 159 -0.25 9.57 6.61
N ARG A 160 -1.35 9.61 5.85
CA ARG A 160 -1.76 8.56 4.90
C ARG A 160 -2.22 9.15 3.58
N ALA A 161 -1.24 9.64 2.84
CA ALA A 161 -1.35 9.85 1.41
C ALA A 161 -1.54 8.51 0.68
N PHE A 162 -2.79 8.14 0.42
CA PHE A 162 -3.13 7.14 -0.59
C PHE A 162 -2.88 7.63 -2.02
N ASP A 163 -2.63 8.94 -2.18
CA ASP A 163 -2.80 9.62 -3.47
C ASP A 163 -1.64 9.47 -4.46
N ASP A 164 -0.45 8.93 -4.11
CA ASP A 164 0.60 8.66 -5.15
C ASP A 164 1.83 7.79 -4.77
N VAL A 165 1.78 6.90 -3.76
CA VAL A 165 2.97 6.07 -3.41
C VAL A 165 2.63 4.59 -3.30
N GLY A 166 3.39 3.76 -4.04
CA GLY A 166 3.22 2.31 -4.06
C GLY A 166 3.33 1.68 -2.68
N LEU A 167 2.32 0.89 -2.29
CA LEU A 167 2.26 0.20 -1.01
C LEU A 167 3.29 -0.95 -0.95
N THR A 168 4.51 -0.64 -0.49
CA THR A 168 5.54 -1.63 -0.19
C THR A 168 6.23 -1.36 1.16
N ALA A 169 6.55 -2.44 1.88
CA ALA A 169 7.57 -2.51 2.92
C ALA A 169 7.37 -1.83 4.30
N THR A 170 6.17 -1.86 4.90
CA THR A 170 6.06 -2.05 6.38
C THR A 170 4.77 -2.77 6.77
N GLY A 171 4.76 -3.47 7.91
CA GLY A 171 3.56 -4.09 8.47
C GLY A 171 2.41 -3.10 8.77
N SER A 172 2.70 -1.79 8.87
CA SER A 172 1.68 -0.74 9.06
C SER A 172 0.65 -0.66 7.92
N VAL A 173 1.01 -1.16 6.72
CA VAL A 173 0.15 -1.21 5.53
C VAL A 173 -1.05 -2.14 5.73
N MET A 174 -0.87 -3.29 6.39
CA MET A 174 -1.93 -4.30 6.49
C MET A 174 -3.13 -3.83 7.34
N ALA A 175 -2.89 -2.95 8.32
CA ALA A 175 -3.93 -2.40 9.18
C ALA A 175 -4.87 -1.39 8.48
N THR A 176 -4.43 -0.75 7.38
CA THR A 176 -5.29 0.17 6.60
C THR A 176 -6.20 -0.58 5.65
N VAL A 177 -5.65 -1.61 5.01
CA VAL A 177 -6.32 -2.39 3.95
C VAL A 177 -7.62 -3.04 4.46
N ALA A 178 -7.67 -3.45 5.73
CA ALA A 178 -8.83 -4.09 6.35
C ALA A 178 -10.08 -3.20 6.52
N TYR A 179 -9.97 -1.91 6.23
CA TYR A 179 -11.10 -0.96 6.25
C TYR A 179 -11.24 -0.18 4.94
N ALA A 180 -10.26 -0.26 4.03
CA ALA A 180 -10.19 0.57 2.82
C ALA A 180 -11.34 0.33 1.83
N ALA A 181 -11.85 1.39 1.21
CA ALA A 181 -12.86 1.30 0.17
C ALA A 181 -12.27 0.73 -1.15
N PRO A 182 -13.07 0.05 -1.99
CA PRO A 182 -12.62 -0.51 -3.28
C PRO A 182 -11.89 0.52 -4.16
N GLU A 183 -12.43 1.72 -4.27
CA GLU A 183 -11.91 2.82 -5.08
C GLU A 183 -10.55 3.35 -4.57
N VAL A 184 -10.31 3.31 -3.24
CA VAL A 184 -9.00 3.65 -2.64
C VAL A 184 -7.96 2.59 -3.02
N LEU A 185 -8.37 1.31 -3.12
CA LEU A 185 -7.48 0.21 -3.49
C LEU A 185 -7.20 0.14 -5.00
N SER A 186 -8.13 0.61 -5.85
CA SER A 186 -7.97 0.68 -7.30
C SER A 186 -7.39 2.01 -7.80
N ASN A 187 -7.09 2.95 -6.91
CA ASN A 187 -6.71 4.34 -7.24
C ASN A 187 -7.71 5.03 -8.20
N ALA A 188 -9.00 4.83 -7.96
CA ALA A 188 -10.08 5.51 -8.66
C ALA A 188 -10.46 6.83 -7.95
N PRO A 189 -11.17 7.76 -8.61
CA PRO A 189 -11.63 9.00 -7.97
C PRO A 189 -12.43 8.73 -6.68
N ILE A 190 -12.13 9.49 -5.63
CA ILE A 190 -12.72 9.31 -4.30
C ILE A 190 -13.50 10.55 -3.84
N ASP A 191 -14.58 10.31 -3.10
CA ASP A 191 -15.35 11.32 -2.37
C ASP A 191 -15.58 10.84 -0.90
N GLY A 192 -16.45 11.51 -0.14
CA GLY A 192 -16.77 11.13 1.24
C GLY A 192 -17.30 9.69 1.43
N ARG A 193 -17.75 9.02 0.37
CA ARG A 193 -18.27 7.65 0.43
C ARG A 193 -17.20 6.60 0.72
N VAL A 194 -15.91 6.93 0.61
CA VAL A 194 -14.83 6.05 1.11
C VAL A 194 -14.89 5.91 2.63
N ASP A 195 -15.21 6.99 3.33
CA ASP A 195 -15.35 7.00 4.79
C ASP A 195 -16.62 6.26 5.21
N ILE A 196 -17.70 6.34 4.42
CA ILE A 196 -18.95 5.58 4.64
C ILE A 196 -18.70 4.06 4.55
N TYR A 197 -17.96 3.61 3.53
CA TYR A 197 -17.56 2.20 3.40
C TYR A 197 -16.72 1.75 4.60
N SER A 198 -15.74 2.57 4.97
CA SER A 198 -14.83 2.30 6.08
C SER A 198 -15.55 2.31 7.44
N LEU A 199 -16.56 3.16 7.61
CA LEU A 199 -17.46 3.18 8.77
C LEU A 199 -18.35 1.93 8.82
N GLY A 200 -18.80 1.43 7.67
CA GLY A 200 -19.46 0.12 7.55
C GLY A 200 -18.57 -1.03 8.03
N CYS A 201 -17.30 -1.05 7.59
CA CYS A 201 -16.30 -2.00 8.06
C CYS A 201 -16.06 -1.91 9.57
N ALA A 202 -16.00 -0.69 10.11
CA ALA A 202 -15.85 -0.44 11.54
C ALA A 202 -17.07 -0.89 12.36
N LEU A 203 -18.30 -0.63 11.87
CA LEU A 203 -19.55 -1.10 12.49
C LEU A 203 -19.60 -2.63 12.52
N PHE A 204 -19.27 -3.31 11.42
CA PHE A 204 -19.18 -4.78 11.39
C PHE A 204 -18.21 -5.30 12.47
N ARG A 205 -17.01 -4.69 12.60
CA ARG A 205 -16.01 -5.07 13.61
C ARG A 205 -16.50 -4.86 15.04
N LEU A 206 -17.15 -3.73 15.33
CA LEU A 206 -17.68 -3.42 16.66
C LEU A 206 -18.88 -4.32 17.05
N LEU A 207 -19.64 -4.83 16.07
CA LEU A 207 -20.77 -5.74 16.29
C LEU A 207 -20.35 -7.21 16.42
N THR A 208 -19.34 -7.66 15.67
CA THR A 208 -19.00 -9.08 15.54
C THR A 208 -17.72 -9.50 16.25
N GLY A 209 -16.85 -8.54 16.60
CA GLY A 209 -15.49 -8.86 17.04
C GLY A 209 -14.56 -9.32 15.90
N GLN A 210 -14.94 -9.22 14.62
CA GLN A 210 -14.13 -9.67 13.48
C GLN A 210 -13.98 -8.56 12.43
N THR A 211 -12.88 -8.55 11.66
CA THR A 211 -12.84 -7.68 10.47
C THR A 211 -13.74 -8.26 9.38
N PRO A 212 -14.32 -7.43 8.47
CA PRO A 212 -15.22 -7.94 7.43
C PRO A 212 -14.57 -8.99 6.54
N PHE A 213 -13.28 -8.82 6.24
CA PHE A 213 -12.48 -9.76 5.47
C PHE A 213 -11.22 -10.13 6.26
N PRO A 214 -11.07 -11.39 6.71
CA PRO A 214 -9.94 -11.81 7.54
C PRO A 214 -8.59 -11.72 6.82
N ALA A 215 -7.56 -11.26 7.54
CA ALA A 215 -6.19 -11.17 7.04
C ALA A 215 -5.40 -12.49 7.03
N THR A 216 -6.08 -13.64 7.16
CA THR A 216 -5.46 -14.98 7.26
C THR A 216 -4.62 -15.35 6.04
N ASN A 217 -5.00 -14.85 4.86
CA ASN A 217 -4.32 -15.08 3.58
C ASN A 217 -3.45 -13.88 3.16
N GLY A 218 -3.09 -13.00 4.10
CA GLY A 218 -2.24 -11.82 3.88
C GLY A 218 -2.96 -10.62 3.25
N ALA A 219 -2.26 -9.47 3.22
CA ALA A 219 -2.85 -8.19 2.81
C ALA A 219 -3.46 -8.20 1.39
N ALA A 220 -2.84 -8.89 0.43
CA ALA A 220 -3.35 -8.98 -0.94
C ALA A 220 -4.71 -9.68 -1.02
N ALA A 221 -4.94 -10.74 -0.22
CA ALA A 221 -6.24 -11.40 -0.17
C ALA A 221 -7.32 -10.50 0.44
N VAL A 222 -6.96 -9.69 1.44
CA VAL A 222 -7.87 -8.67 1.99
C VAL A 222 -8.19 -7.61 0.95
N MET A 223 -7.20 -7.09 0.20
CA MET A 223 -7.44 -6.16 -0.91
C MET A 223 -8.43 -6.74 -1.93
N MET A 224 -8.20 -7.99 -2.39
CA MET A 224 -9.07 -8.67 -3.34
C MET A 224 -10.49 -8.87 -2.79
N ALA A 225 -10.65 -9.16 -1.49
CA ALA A 225 -11.95 -9.28 -0.87
C ALA A 225 -12.69 -7.93 -0.74
N HIS A 226 -11.96 -6.85 -0.42
CA HIS A 226 -12.49 -5.50 -0.46
C HIS A 226 -12.89 -5.09 -1.89
N LEU A 227 -12.17 -5.50 -2.93
CA LEU A 227 -12.54 -5.23 -4.32
C LEU A 227 -13.74 -6.07 -4.81
N PHE A 228 -13.74 -7.39 -4.56
CA PHE A 228 -14.61 -8.33 -5.28
C PHE A 228 -15.56 -9.19 -4.41
N SER A 229 -15.20 -9.50 -3.17
CA SER A 229 -16.06 -10.35 -2.31
C SER A 229 -17.30 -9.59 -1.84
N PRO A 230 -18.50 -10.21 -1.82
CA PRO A 230 -19.71 -9.56 -1.30
C PRO A 230 -19.52 -9.15 0.18
N PRO A 231 -20.17 -8.07 0.65
CA PRO A 231 -20.16 -7.71 2.06
C PRO A 231 -20.62 -8.88 2.95
N PRO A 232 -19.93 -9.15 4.07
CA PRO A 232 -20.34 -10.20 5.00
C PRO A 232 -21.59 -9.79 5.79
N ARG A 233 -22.35 -10.78 6.23
CA ARG A 233 -23.50 -10.61 7.11
C ARG A 233 -23.07 -10.65 8.57
N VAL A 234 -23.67 -9.82 9.42
CA VAL A 234 -23.37 -9.84 10.86
C VAL A 234 -24.03 -11.02 11.56
N THR A 235 -25.17 -11.52 11.04
CA THR A 235 -25.85 -12.70 11.62
C THR A 235 -25.05 -13.98 11.45
N ASP A 236 -24.19 -14.07 10.44
CA ASP A 236 -23.38 -15.28 10.18
C ASP A 236 -22.28 -15.43 11.25
N ALA A 237 -21.81 -14.32 11.82
CA ALA A 237 -20.86 -14.29 12.94
C ALA A 237 -21.56 -14.25 14.32
N VAL A 238 -22.67 -13.52 14.44
CA VAL A 238 -23.42 -13.34 15.69
C VAL A 238 -24.93 -13.50 15.43
N PRO A 239 -25.47 -14.74 15.44
CA PRO A 239 -26.86 -15.02 15.09
C PRO A 239 -27.94 -14.37 15.98
N SER A 240 -27.56 -13.79 17.12
CA SER A 240 -28.47 -13.10 18.04
C SER A 240 -28.72 -11.63 17.70
N LEU A 241 -27.99 -11.08 16.71
CA LEU A 241 -28.19 -9.74 16.18
C LEU A 241 -29.42 -9.67 15.24
N PRO A 242 -30.14 -8.54 15.19
CA PRO A 242 -31.24 -8.35 14.24
C PRO A 242 -30.77 -8.45 12.78
N ALA A 243 -31.43 -9.29 11.98
CA ALA A 243 -31.12 -9.48 10.55
C ALA A 243 -31.21 -8.18 9.71
N ALA A 244 -31.91 -7.15 10.21
CA ALA A 244 -31.92 -5.82 9.58
C ALA A 244 -30.52 -5.19 9.48
N LEU A 245 -29.59 -5.54 10.37
CA LEU A 245 -28.20 -5.04 10.32
C LEU A 245 -27.41 -5.58 9.13
N ASP A 246 -27.74 -6.78 8.62
CA ASP A 246 -27.08 -7.31 7.41
C ASP A 246 -27.30 -6.39 6.22
N ARG A 247 -28.51 -5.84 6.08
CA ARG A 247 -28.83 -4.88 5.01
C ARG A 247 -28.07 -3.56 5.19
N VAL A 248 -27.87 -3.11 6.44
CA VAL A 248 -27.09 -1.90 6.73
C VAL A 248 -25.63 -2.09 6.31
N ILE A 249 -25.01 -3.23 6.66
CA ILE A 249 -23.64 -3.55 6.24
C ILE A 249 -23.54 -3.72 4.73
N ALA A 250 -24.50 -4.42 4.09
CA ALA A 250 -24.51 -4.62 2.65
C ALA A 250 -24.59 -3.31 1.85
N VAL A 251 -25.38 -2.33 2.31
CA VAL A 251 -25.45 -1.00 1.68
C VAL A 251 -24.21 -0.17 1.99
N ALA A 252 -23.76 -0.12 3.25
CA ALA A 252 -22.57 0.65 3.63
C ALA A 252 -21.32 0.18 2.86
N MET A 253 -21.15 -1.13 2.70
CA MET A 253 -20.01 -1.76 2.04
C MET A 253 -20.29 -2.12 0.56
N ALA A 254 -21.28 -1.51 -0.09
CA ALA A 254 -21.53 -1.74 -1.52
C ALA A 254 -20.28 -1.38 -2.34
N LYS A 255 -19.96 -2.18 -3.36
CA LYS A 255 -18.71 -2.00 -4.14
C LYS A 255 -18.75 -0.71 -4.94
N ASP A 256 -19.84 -0.50 -5.68
CA ASP A 256 -20.17 0.78 -6.30
C ASP A 256 -20.45 1.83 -5.20
N PRO A 257 -19.69 2.96 -5.16
CA PRO A 257 -19.96 4.06 -4.24
C PRO A 257 -21.38 4.65 -4.40
N ALA A 258 -21.97 4.64 -5.60
CA ALA A 258 -23.30 5.17 -5.84
C ALA A 258 -24.43 4.31 -5.22
N ALA A 259 -24.14 3.05 -4.86
CA ALA A 259 -25.06 2.15 -4.19
C ALA A 259 -24.98 2.21 -2.64
N ARG A 260 -24.15 3.09 -2.07
CA ARG A 260 -23.99 3.31 -0.63
C ARG A 260 -24.98 4.37 -0.11
N PHE A 261 -24.99 4.56 1.21
CA PHE A 261 -25.68 5.68 1.84
C PHE A 261 -25.16 7.03 1.33
N GLY A 262 -26.04 8.04 1.29
CA GLY A 262 -25.71 9.40 0.87
C GLY A 262 -24.85 10.17 1.88
N SER A 263 -24.96 9.84 3.17
CA SER A 263 -24.10 10.38 4.24
C SER A 263 -23.76 9.32 5.29
N ALA A 264 -22.78 9.60 6.16
CA ALA A 264 -22.49 8.76 7.31
C ALA A 264 -23.64 8.78 8.34
N GLY A 265 -24.33 9.92 8.46
CA GLY A 265 -25.54 10.07 9.26
C GLY A 265 -26.68 9.14 8.83
N GLU A 266 -26.88 8.93 7.52
CA GLU A 266 -27.87 7.96 7.02
C GLU A 266 -27.53 6.51 7.41
N LEU A 267 -26.25 6.12 7.30
CA LEU A 267 -25.76 4.81 7.76
C LEU A 267 -26.05 4.63 9.26
N ALA A 268 -25.70 5.63 10.08
CA ALA A 268 -25.92 5.59 11.53
C ALA A 268 -27.42 5.52 11.89
N ALA A 269 -28.27 6.27 11.19
CA ALA A 269 -29.72 6.22 11.37
C ALA A 269 -30.29 4.84 11.01
N ALA A 270 -29.84 4.23 9.91
CA ALA A 270 -30.22 2.89 9.50
C ALA A 270 -29.76 1.82 10.52
N ALA A 271 -28.54 1.92 11.03
CA ALA A 271 -28.02 1.04 12.08
C ALA A 271 -28.82 1.16 13.40
N ALA A 272 -29.17 2.39 13.80
CA ALA A 272 -29.98 2.66 14.97
C ALA A 272 -31.42 2.14 14.82
N ALA A 273 -32.02 2.26 13.63
CA ALA A 273 -33.32 1.68 13.32
C ALA A 273 -33.27 0.14 13.34
N ALA A 274 -32.23 -0.48 12.79
CA ALA A 274 -32.05 -1.93 12.77
C ALA A 274 -31.89 -2.57 14.17
N LEU A 275 -31.42 -1.81 15.17
CA LEU A 275 -31.39 -2.25 16.57
C LEU A 275 -32.70 -2.04 17.35
N ARG A 276 -33.67 -1.29 16.82
CA ARG A 276 -34.96 -1.05 17.47
C ARG A 276 -35.92 -2.21 17.19
N ASP A 277 -35.85 -3.24 18.02
CA ASP A 277 -36.88 -4.26 18.12
C ASP A 277 -37.84 -3.90 19.28
N PRO A 278 -39.09 -3.48 19.02
CA PRO A 278 -40.05 -3.11 20.06
C PRO A 278 -40.53 -4.31 20.89
N THR A 279 -40.24 -5.55 20.48
CA THR A 279 -40.57 -6.76 21.24
C THR A 279 -39.44 -7.19 22.19
N ARG A 280 -38.25 -6.58 22.08
CA ARG A 280 -37.05 -6.96 22.83
C ARG A 280 -36.82 -6.06 24.05
N ALA A 281 -37.28 -6.54 25.22
CA ALA A 281 -37.24 -5.77 26.47
C ALA A 281 -35.84 -5.54 27.08
N ALA A 282 -34.80 -6.24 26.63
CA ALA A 282 -33.45 -6.19 27.22
C ALA A 282 -32.36 -5.86 26.17
N PRO A 283 -31.32 -5.08 26.53
CA PRO A 283 -30.15 -4.83 25.67
C PRO A 283 -29.47 -6.12 25.21
N LEU A 284 -28.71 -6.02 24.11
CA LEU A 284 -27.86 -7.13 23.67
C LEU A 284 -26.62 -7.22 24.58
N PRO A 285 -26.15 -8.43 24.92
CA PRO A 285 -24.91 -8.59 25.65
C PRO A 285 -23.71 -8.06 24.84
N PRO A 286 -22.61 -7.67 25.49
CA PRO A 286 -21.39 -7.27 24.80
C PRO A 286 -20.75 -8.42 24.05
N VAL A 287 -19.96 -8.09 23.02
CA VAL A 287 -19.12 -9.06 22.30
C VAL A 287 -18.14 -9.68 23.32
N PRO A 288 -18.12 -11.02 23.51
CA PRO A 288 -17.21 -11.64 24.47
C PRO A 288 -15.75 -11.45 24.04
N SER A 289 -14.86 -11.05 24.96
CA SER A 289 -13.44 -10.82 24.66
C SER A 289 -12.74 -11.99 23.95
N GLY A 290 -13.11 -13.23 24.29
CA GLY A 290 -12.58 -14.44 23.63
C GLY A 290 -13.08 -14.70 22.21
N ALA A 291 -14.14 -14.01 21.77
CA ALA A 291 -14.66 -14.06 20.40
C ALA A 291 -14.07 -12.94 19.50
N VAL A 292 -13.31 -12.00 20.07
CA VAL A 292 -12.68 -10.91 19.32
C VAL A 292 -11.43 -11.44 18.60
N GLY A 293 -11.51 -11.50 17.28
CA GLY A 293 -10.38 -11.89 16.44
C GLY A 293 -9.21 -10.90 16.54
N PRO A 294 -7.97 -11.34 16.24
CA PRO A 294 -6.81 -10.46 16.28
C PRO A 294 -7.02 -9.24 15.37
N TYR A 295 -6.66 -8.06 15.87
CA TYR A 295 -6.63 -6.87 15.04
C TYR A 295 -5.67 -7.09 13.86
N PRO A 296 -6.01 -6.71 12.62
CA PRO A 296 -5.16 -6.95 11.44
C PRO A 296 -3.76 -6.40 11.69
N VAL A 297 -2.79 -7.31 11.76
CA VAL A 297 -1.52 -7.05 12.47
C VAL A 297 -0.67 -6.03 11.71
N GLY A 298 -0.50 -4.85 12.29
CA GLY A 298 0.31 -3.78 11.75
C GLY A 298 0.75 -2.85 12.87
N ALA A 299 1.52 -3.40 13.82
CA ALA A 299 1.54 -3.04 15.24
C ALA A 299 0.21 -3.40 15.95
N PRO A 300 0.19 -3.57 17.30
CA PRO A 300 -1.07 -3.48 18.02
C PRO A 300 -1.75 -2.13 17.72
N ALA A 301 -3.09 -2.07 17.77
CA ALA A 301 -3.77 -0.80 18.01
C ALA A 301 -3.03 -0.13 19.19
N PRO A 302 -2.51 1.11 19.05
CA PRO A 302 -1.33 1.47 19.84
C PRO A 302 -1.61 1.37 21.33
N ALA A 303 -0.58 1.20 22.16
CA ALA A 303 -0.79 1.18 23.63
C ALA A 303 -1.18 2.58 24.20
N TRP A 304 -1.41 3.57 23.33
CA TRP A 304 -1.61 4.99 23.63
C TRP A 304 -2.76 5.32 24.57
N TRP A 305 -3.76 4.47 24.63
CA TRP A 305 -4.92 4.68 25.48
C TRP A 305 -5.10 3.67 26.61
N GLN A 306 -4.23 2.68 26.77
CA GLN A 306 -4.36 1.71 27.85
C GLN A 306 -3.89 2.28 29.19
N HIS A 307 -4.74 3.10 29.82
CA HIS A 307 -4.61 3.43 31.23
C HIS A 307 -4.99 2.23 32.09
N SER A 308 -3.97 1.49 32.54
CA SER A 308 -4.09 0.78 33.81
C SER A 308 -4.21 1.82 34.91
N GLY A 309 -5.42 2.06 35.42
CA GLY A 309 -5.61 2.89 36.61
C GLY A 309 -4.76 2.40 37.79
N PRO A 310 -4.44 3.27 38.78
CA PRO A 310 -3.58 2.92 39.89
C PRO A 310 -4.14 1.72 40.65
N ARG A 311 -3.48 0.56 40.54
CA ARG A 311 -3.80 -0.62 41.34
C ARG A 311 -3.65 -0.24 42.81
N THR A 312 -4.75 -0.24 43.54
CA THR A 312 -4.80 -0.09 44.99
C THR A 312 -3.84 -1.13 45.60
N MET A 313 -2.74 -0.68 46.18
CA MET A 313 -1.74 -1.61 46.74
C MET A 313 -2.33 -2.32 47.95
N ALA A 314 -2.53 -3.63 47.80
CA ALA A 314 -2.87 -4.53 48.90
C ALA A 314 -2.05 -5.82 48.77
N GLN A 315 -0.79 -5.78 49.19
CA GLN A 315 -0.03 -6.84 49.91
C GLN A 315 1.48 -6.49 49.94
N GLY A 316 2.14 -6.82 51.06
CA GLY A 316 3.44 -6.26 51.44
C GLY A 316 4.69 -6.90 50.79
N PRO A 317 5.89 -6.38 51.10
CA PRO A 317 7.13 -6.80 50.46
C PRO A 317 7.66 -8.14 51.01
N GLY A 318 7.65 -9.18 50.17
CA GLY A 318 8.41 -10.42 50.39
C GLY A 318 9.85 -10.30 49.85
N PRO A 319 10.88 -10.82 50.56
CA PRO A 319 12.28 -10.61 50.19
C PRO A 319 12.72 -11.48 48.99
N TRP A 320 13.49 -10.89 48.07
CA TRP A 320 14.12 -11.62 46.95
C TRP A 320 15.49 -12.19 47.34
N PRO A 321 15.86 -13.41 46.90
CA PRO A 321 17.19 -13.98 47.12
C PRO A 321 18.25 -13.41 46.15
N PRO A 322 19.54 -13.38 46.55
CA PRO A 322 20.58 -12.68 45.81
C PRO A 322 21.14 -13.46 44.60
N LYS A 323 21.24 -12.81 43.44
CA LYS A 323 21.96 -13.36 42.28
C LYS A 323 23.49 -13.25 42.47
N ARG A 324 24.18 -14.40 42.46
CA ARG A 324 25.65 -14.48 42.53
C ARG A 324 26.31 -13.87 41.29
N ARG A 325 27.30 -13.00 41.50
CA ARG A 325 28.30 -12.62 40.50
C ARG A 325 29.21 -13.81 40.15
N ARG A 326 29.59 -13.92 38.87
CA ARG A 326 30.97 -14.26 38.50
C ARG A 326 31.52 -13.14 37.62
N ARG A 327 32.74 -12.71 37.94
CA ARG A 327 33.51 -11.68 37.24
C ARG A 327 34.56 -12.34 36.36
N GLY A 328 34.88 -11.68 35.26
CA GLY A 328 36.18 -11.75 34.61
C GLY A 328 36.12 -12.11 33.12
N LEU A 329 37.00 -11.57 32.28
CA LEU A 329 38.05 -10.56 32.52
C LEU A 329 38.55 -10.07 31.13
N ILE A 330 38.94 -8.79 31.02
CA ILE A 330 39.86 -8.23 29.99
C ILE A 330 39.27 -8.21 28.54
N GLY A 331 39.54 -7.23 27.67
CA GLY A 331 40.33 -6.00 27.81
C GLY A 331 40.27 -5.13 26.55
N ALA A 332 40.79 -3.91 26.65
CA ALA A 332 40.70 -2.83 25.68
C ALA A 332 41.24 -3.12 24.26
N ALA A 333 40.67 -2.41 23.26
CA ALA A 333 41.43 -1.66 22.26
C ALA A 333 40.55 -0.57 21.60
N ALA A 334 41.16 0.56 21.24
CA ALA A 334 40.56 1.63 20.46
C ALA A 334 41.46 1.95 19.25
N ALA A 335 40.91 2.74 18.31
CA ALA A 335 41.60 3.42 17.19
C ALA A 335 42.17 2.55 16.04
N ALA A 336 41.58 2.71 14.84
CA ALA A 336 42.21 2.46 13.55
C ALA A 336 41.42 3.12 12.38
N VAL A 337 41.24 4.45 12.39
CA VAL A 337 40.76 5.22 11.21
C VAL A 337 41.55 6.52 11.09
N ALA A 338 42.76 6.44 10.52
CA ALA A 338 43.54 7.55 9.97
C ALA A 338 44.78 6.98 9.23
N LEU A 339 45.24 7.68 8.19
CA LEU A 339 46.37 7.34 7.29
C LEU A 339 46.08 6.13 6.37
N VAL A 340 46.45 6.14 5.07
CA VAL A 340 47.39 7.01 4.33
C VAL A 340 46.76 7.57 3.04
N ALA A 341 47.10 8.80 2.68
CA ALA A 341 46.90 9.40 1.36
C ALA A 341 48.26 9.79 0.73
N ALA A 342 48.28 10.04 -0.59
CA ALA A 342 49.47 10.26 -1.46
C ALA A 342 50.31 8.97 -1.71
N THR A 343 50.83 8.71 -2.92
CA THR A 343 51.49 9.61 -3.90
C THR A 343 51.12 9.26 -5.36
N VAL A 344 50.76 10.23 -6.21
CA VAL A 344 51.59 11.00 -7.19
C VAL A 344 52.18 10.20 -8.36
N THR A 345 51.70 10.48 -9.58
CA THR A 345 52.57 10.90 -10.71
C THR A 345 51.80 11.79 -11.69
N VAL A 346 52.52 12.76 -12.28
CA VAL A 346 52.04 13.76 -13.25
C VAL A 346 52.90 13.66 -14.51
N VAL A 347 52.28 13.72 -15.70
CA VAL A 347 52.95 14.11 -16.96
C VAL A 347 51.99 15.02 -17.75
N VAL A 348 52.56 15.93 -18.54
CA VAL A 348 51.95 17.18 -19.05
C VAL A 348 51.66 17.13 -20.57
N TRP A 349 50.72 17.99 -21.01
CA TRP A 349 50.49 18.65 -22.35
C TRP A 349 51.67 18.62 -23.37
N PRO A 350 51.50 18.83 -24.72
CA PRO A 350 50.47 19.68 -25.37
C PRO A 350 49.97 19.15 -26.78
N ASP A 351 49.36 19.88 -27.75
CA ASP A 351 48.84 21.26 -27.92
C ASP A 351 47.77 21.37 -29.07
N GLY A 352 47.06 22.52 -29.15
CA GLY A 352 46.41 23.09 -30.36
C GLY A 352 45.16 22.39 -30.97
N GLY A 353 44.24 23.06 -31.69
CA GLY A 353 44.03 24.50 -31.92
C GLY A 353 42.91 24.80 -32.97
N SER A 354 42.18 25.90 -32.75
CA SER A 354 41.55 26.80 -33.76
C SER A 354 40.49 26.34 -34.80
N ALA A 355 39.28 26.91 -34.64
CA ALA A 355 38.41 27.59 -35.65
C ALA A 355 37.75 26.85 -36.85
N GLY A 356 36.48 27.21 -37.15
CA GLY A 356 35.66 26.78 -38.31
C GLY A 356 35.89 27.64 -39.58
N PRO A 357 34.86 28.03 -40.40
CA PRO A 357 33.40 27.82 -40.29
C PRO A 357 32.69 27.43 -41.64
N GLY A 358 31.35 27.45 -41.66
CA GLY A 358 30.48 27.36 -42.85
C GLY A 358 29.31 26.38 -42.66
N GLY A 359 28.09 26.55 -43.18
CA GLY A 359 27.49 27.58 -44.03
C GLY A 359 26.17 27.00 -44.58
N ALA A 360 25.04 27.67 -44.38
CA ALA A 360 23.67 27.18 -44.69
C ALA A 360 23.36 27.23 -46.23
N PRO A 361 22.16 26.88 -46.79
CA PRO A 361 20.81 26.90 -46.17
C PRO A 361 19.72 25.87 -46.61
N GLY A 362 18.60 25.85 -45.86
CA GLY A 362 17.26 25.93 -46.46
C GLY A 362 16.35 24.68 -46.54
N ALA A 363 15.36 24.58 -45.63
CA ALA A 363 14.05 23.99 -45.88
C ALA A 363 13.00 24.55 -44.88
N ALA A 364 11.72 24.59 -45.28
CA ALA A 364 10.64 25.35 -44.63
C ALA A 364 9.95 24.60 -43.43
N PRO A 365 9.14 25.27 -42.59
CA PRO A 365 8.71 24.72 -41.31
C PRO A 365 7.51 23.75 -41.45
N GLY A 366 7.78 22.46 -41.25
CA GLY A 366 6.74 21.44 -41.04
C GLY A 366 6.32 21.39 -39.57
N SER A 367 5.07 21.77 -39.30
CA SER A 367 4.26 21.38 -38.12
C SER A 367 5.04 21.01 -36.85
N GLY A 368 5.13 21.94 -35.90
CA GLY A 368 5.57 21.62 -34.55
C GLY A 368 4.70 20.52 -33.95
N SER A 369 5.25 19.31 -33.86
CA SER A 369 4.68 18.25 -33.04
C SER A 369 4.71 18.77 -31.60
N VAL A 370 3.57 19.26 -31.11
CA VAL A 370 3.36 19.46 -29.68
C VAL A 370 3.57 18.10 -29.05
N ALA A 371 4.72 17.91 -28.39
CA ALA A 371 4.99 16.71 -27.63
C ALA A 371 3.87 16.60 -26.58
N ALA A 372 2.98 15.62 -26.73
CA ALA A 372 1.79 15.51 -25.90
C ALA A 372 2.21 15.37 -24.42
N GLN A 373 1.94 16.41 -23.64
CA GLN A 373 2.30 16.49 -22.22
C GLN A 373 1.19 15.91 -21.32
N GLY A 374 0.07 15.47 -21.90
CA GLY A 374 -1.05 14.86 -21.17
C GLY A 374 -0.78 13.44 -20.67
N PRO A 375 -1.79 12.83 -20.01
CA PRO A 375 -1.72 11.47 -19.50
C PRO A 375 -1.59 10.45 -20.65
N PRO A 376 -1.16 9.20 -20.37
CA PRO A 376 -1.16 8.13 -21.35
C PRO A 376 -2.56 7.89 -21.93
N ALA A 377 -2.65 7.63 -23.23
CA ALA A 377 -3.89 7.35 -23.92
C ALA A 377 -4.60 6.11 -23.36
N THR A 378 -5.90 6.25 -23.09
CA THR A 378 -6.77 5.19 -22.56
C THR A 378 -7.58 4.49 -23.65
N ASP A 379 -7.33 4.82 -24.91
CA ASP A 379 -8.07 4.41 -26.10
C ASP A 379 -7.15 3.92 -27.25
N VAL A 380 -5.92 3.48 -26.92
CA VAL A 380 -4.95 2.99 -27.91
C VAL A 380 -5.54 1.82 -28.70
N ALA A 381 -5.63 1.98 -30.02
CA ALA A 381 -6.26 1.01 -30.91
C ALA A 381 -5.29 -0.14 -31.28
N PRO A 382 -5.80 -1.36 -31.57
CA PRO A 382 -4.97 -2.51 -31.94
C PRO A 382 -3.95 -2.26 -33.07
N ALA A 383 -4.31 -1.44 -34.06
CA ALA A 383 -3.43 -1.08 -35.18
C ALA A 383 -2.17 -0.29 -34.76
N GLN A 384 -2.18 0.36 -33.59
CA GLN A 384 -1.06 1.15 -33.08
C GLN A 384 -0.07 0.31 -32.24
N LEU A 385 -0.46 -0.88 -31.76
CA LEU A 385 0.33 -1.64 -30.79
C LEU A 385 1.71 -2.06 -31.31
N ARG A 386 1.79 -2.40 -32.61
CA ARG A 386 3.06 -2.82 -33.24
C ARG A 386 4.13 -1.71 -33.24
N SER A 387 3.76 -0.42 -33.24
CA SER A 387 4.74 0.67 -33.15
C SER A 387 5.27 0.92 -31.74
N ILE A 388 4.61 0.36 -30.71
CA ILE A 388 5.01 0.48 -29.30
C ILE A 388 6.15 -0.50 -28.97
N LEU A 389 6.22 -1.66 -29.63
CA LEU A 389 7.29 -2.65 -29.48
C LEU A 389 8.68 -2.09 -29.81
N LEU A 390 9.73 -2.66 -29.20
CA LEU A 390 11.12 -2.29 -29.47
C LEU A 390 11.65 -3.05 -30.69
N THR A 391 12.35 -2.36 -31.60
CA THR A 391 13.11 -3.06 -32.66
C THR A 391 14.34 -3.75 -32.08
N SER A 392 14.91 -4.75 -32.75
CA SER A 392 16.17 -5.39 -32.32
C SER A 392 17.31 -4.39 -32.03
N ALA A 393 17.44 -3.34 -32.85
CA ALA A 393 18.43 -2.26 -32.66
C ALA A 393 18.19 -1.36 -31.43
N GLN A 394 17.03 -1.48 -30.76
CA GLN A 394 16.67 -0.75 -29.54
C GLN A 394 16.81 -1.61 -28.27
N ILE A 395 17.13 -2.91 -28.42
CA ILE A 395 17.29 -3.86 -27.32
C ILE A 395 18.79 -4.08 -27.13
N PRO A 396 19.37 -3.81 -25.95
CA PRO A 396 20.79 -4.06 -25.70
C PRO A 396 21.11 -5.56 -25.78
N SER A 397 21.92 -5.93 -26.77
CA SER A 397 22.62 -7.22 -26.80
C SER A 397 23.60 -7.31 -25.63
N GLY A 398 23.78 -8.50 -25.06
CA GLY A 398 24.77 -8.74 -24.01
C GLY A 398 26.20 -8.51 -24.51
N THR A 399 27.17 -8.41 -23.60
CA THR A 399 28.60 -8.20 -23.94
C THR A 399 29.18 -9.27 -24.85
N ASP A 400 28.62 -10.47 -24.80
CA ASP A 400 29.07 -11.67 -25.54
C ASP A 400 28.01 -12.17 -26.55
N GLY A 401 26.84 -11.54 -26.61
CA GLY A 401 25.69 -11.99 -27.39
C GLY A 401 25.66 -11.43 -28.81
N GLY A 402 25.39 -12.29 -29.80
CA GLY A 402 25.21 -11.89 -31.20
C GLY A 402 24.00 -10.97 -31.43
N PRO A 403 23.87 -10.36 -32.63
CA PRO A 403 22.74 -9.49 -32.94
C PRO A 403 21.42 -10.25 -32.85
N LEU A 404 20.43 -9.67 -32.17
CA LEU A 404 19.09 -10.23 -32.05
C LEU A 404 18.36 -10.19 -33.41
N VAL A 405 17.91 -11.34 -33.87
CA VAL A 405 17.11 -11.52 -35.08
C VAL A 405 15.66 -11.77 -34.69
N LEU A 406 14.73 -11.20 -35.47
CA LEU A 406 13.29 -11.38 -35.30
C LEU A 406 12.87 -12.77 -35.80
N GLU A 407 12.42 -13.64 -34.89
CA GLU A 407 11.95 -14.99 -35.21
C GLU A 407 10.43 -15.02 -35.48
N ARG A 408 9.66 -14.25 -34.70
CA ARG A 408 8.20 -14.12 -34.82
C ARG A 408 7.78 -12.68 -34.68
N ASP A 409 6.78 -12.27 -35.46
CA ASP A 409 6.03 -11.02 -35.32
C ASP A 409 4.58 -11.31 -35.69
N GLY A 410 3.65 -11.02 -34.78
CA GLY A 410 2.24 -11.36 -34.96
C GLY A 410 1.31 -10.66 -33.98
N THR A 411 0.01 -10.92 -34.13
CA THR A 411 -1.06 -10.33 -33.31
C THR A 411 -1.80 -11.36 -32.45
N THR A 412 -1.40 -12.63 -32.53
CA THR A 412 -1.95 -13.75 -31.76
C THR A 412 -1.05 -14.07 -30.57
N PHE A 413 -1.69 -14.50 -29.48
CA PHE A 413 -1.01 -15.04 -28.30
C PHE A 413 -0.23 -16.32 -28.62
N LEU A 414 0.61 -16.72 -27.67
CA LEU A 414 1.45 -17.91 -27.75
C LEU A 414 0.70 -19.11 -27.14
N ASP A 415 0.48 -20.15 -27.93
CA ASP A 415 -0.16 -21.41 -27.50
C ASP A 415 0.87 -22.48 -27.05
N ASP A 416 2.09 -22.43 -27.60
CA ASP A 416 3.07 -23.54 -27.55
C ASP A 416 4.25 -23.32 -26.59
N SER A 417 4.23 -22.28 -25.75
CA SER A 417 5.37 -21.99 -24.87
C SER A 417 5.34 -22.89 -23.63
N ALA A 418 6.39 -23.72 -23.52
CA ALA A 418 6.77 -24.60 -22.41
C ALA A 418 5.68 -25.10 -21.43
N ALA A 419 5.52 -26.42 -21.37
CA ALA A 419 4.73 -27.07 -20.32
C ALA A 419 5.38 -26.87 -18.94
N LEU A 420 4.60 -26.42 -17.96
CA LEU A 420 5.01 -26.25 -16.57
C LEU A 420 4.39 -27.33 -15.67
N ASP A 421 5.17 -27.83 -14.70
CA ASP A 421 4.65 -28.71 -13.64
C ASP A 421 3.62 -28.00 -12.72
N ASN A 422 3.70 -26.68 -12.62
CA ASN A 422 2.67 -25.82 -12.03
C ASN A 422 2.05 -24.87 -13.09
N PRO A 423 0.88 -25.23 -13.67
CA PRO A 423 0.20 -24.41 -14.68
C PRO A 423 -0.17 -22.99 -14.22
N GLN A 424 -0.28 -22.74 -12.91
CA GLN A 424 -0.56 -21.39 -12.39
C GLN A 424 0.59 -20.42 -12.63
N CYS A 425 1.80 -20.91 -12.90
CA CYS A 425 2.99 -20.11 -13.13
C CYS A 425 3.27 -19.80 -14.61
N VAL A 426 2.41 -20.23 -15.55
CA VAL A 426 2.55 -19.93 -16.99
C VAL A 426 2.60 -18.42 -17.24
N GLY A 427 1.66 -17.65 -16.66
CA GLY A 427 1.65 -16.19 -16.77
C GLY A 427 2.80 -15.48 -16.03
N ALA A 428 3.45 -16.16 -15.08
CA ALA A 428 4.66 -15.67 -14.41
C ALA A 428 5.94 -16.06 -15.16
N TRP A 429 5.86 -17.05 -16.06
CA TRP A 429 7.00 -17.59 -16.79
C TRP A 429 7.20 -16.97 -18.17
N ALA A 430 6.12 -16.74 -18.91
CA ALA A 430 6.19 -16.39 -20.32
C ALA A 430 5.21 -15.26 -20.69
N PRO A 431 5.60 -14.29 -21.53
CA PRO A 431 4.70 -13.24 -22.00
C PRO A 431 3.58 -13.80 -22.87
N ALA A 432 2.47 -13.06 -22.96
CA ALA A 432 1.46 -13.20 -24.02
C ALA A 432 0.92 -14.63 -24.26
N GLN A 433 0.79 -15.45 -23.20
CA GLN A 433 0.29 -16.81 -23.30
C GLN A 433 -1.23 -16.87 -23.47
N GLN A 434 -1.73 -17.72 -24.36
CA GLN A 434 -3.18 -17.90 -24.55
C GLN A 434 -3.87 -18.38 -23.26
N ALA A 435 -3.22 -19.25 -22.48
CA ALA A 435 -3.72 -19.70 -21.17
C ALA A 435 -3.84 -18.57 -20.13
N THR A 436 -3.14 -17.45 -20.32
CA THR A 436 -3.10 -16.30 -19.40
C THR A 436 -4.01 -15.17 -19.88
N TYR A 437 -4.04 -14.90 -21.19
CA TYR A 437 -4.73 -13.75 -21.78
C TYR A 437 -6.01 -14.11 -22.56
N GLY A 438 -6.20 -15.36 -23.00
CA GLY A 438 -7.30 -15.74 -23.91
C GLY A 438 -8.72 -15.59 -23.34
N SER A 439 -8.87 -15.56 -22.01
CA SER A 439 -10.13 -15.25 -21.31
C SER A 439 -10.18 -13.81 -20.77
N SER A 440 -9.10 -13.05 -20.91
CA SER A 440 -9.10 -11.62 -20.59
C SER A 440 -9.87 -10.87 -21.66
N ALA A 441 -10.59 -9.80 -21.30
CA ALA A 441 -11.37 -9.01 -22.25
C ALA A 441 -10.47 -8.05 -23.07
N TYR A 442 -9.38 -8.55 -23.66
CA TYR A 442 -8.46 -7.77 -24.48
C TYR A 442 -9.13 -7.33 -25.80
N SER A 443 -8.63 -6.24 -26.37
CA SER A 443 -9.12 -5.66 -27.64
C SER A 443 -8.15 -5.87 -28.81
N GLY A 444 -6.88 -6.16 -28.52
CA GLY A 444 -5.88 -6.55 -29.50
C GLY A 444 -4.52 -6.77 -28.86
N ALA A 445 -3.60 -7.43 -29.58
CA ALA A 445 -2.24 -7.65 -29.15
C ALA A 445 -1.25 -7.50 -30.31
N ALA A 446 -0.01 -7.16 -29.99
CA ALA A 446 1.16 -7.33 -30.85
C ALA A 446 2.24 -8.08 -30.05
N VAL A 447 2.85 -9.10 -30.65
CA VAL A 447 3.79 -10.03 -30.01
C VAL A 447 4.98 -10.24 -30.94
N GLN A 448 6.19 -10.13 -30.41
CA GLN A 448 7.44 -10.42 -31.13
C GLN A 448 8.37 -11.31 -30.30
N ASP A 449 8.98 -12.29 -30.96
CA ASP A 449 10.09 -13.09 -30.41
C ASP A 449 11.37 -12.74 -31.16
N LEU A 450 12.44 -12.45 -30.41
CA LEU A 450 13.78 -12.17 -30.93
C LEU A 450 14.81 -13.09 -30.26
N ARG A 451 15.82 -13.53 -31.01
CA ARG A 451 16.89 -14.40 -30.50
C ARG A 451 18.24 -14.06 -31.11
N ALA A 452 19.31 -14.25 -30.33
CA ALA A 452 20.67 -14.23 -30.86
C ALA A 452 20.91 -15.41 -31.81
N LEU A 453 21.72 -15.17 -32.85
CA LEU A 453 22.11 -16.21 -33.80
C LEU A 453 22.94 -17.32 -33.11
N ASN A 454 22.61 -18.58 -33.43
CA ASN A 454 23.25 -19.82 -32.93
C ASN A 454 22.98 -20.19 -31.45
N GLU A 455 22.16 -19.44 -30.71
CA GLU A 455 21.82 -19.76 -29.32
C GLU A 455 20.58 -20.66 -29.16
N THR A 456 20.51 -21.41 -28.06
CA THR A 456 19.34 -22.23 -27.74
C THR A 456 18.16 -21.37 -27.29
N ALA A 457 16.93 -21.88 -27.29
CA ALA A 457 15.72 -21.09 -26.96
C ALA A 457 15.73 -20.47 -25.54
N TRP A 458 16.61 -20.93 -24.65
CA TRP A 458 16.78 -20.46 -23.28
C TRP A 458 17.90 -19.44 -23.09
N GLN A 459 18.66 -19.15 -24.15
CA GLN A 459 19.85 -18.31 -24.13
C GLN A 459 19.64 -17.15 -25.09
N ASP A 460 19.99 -15.95 -24.63
CA ASP A 460 19.97 -14.68 -25.36
C ASP A 460 18.73 -14.47 -26.26
N SER A 461 17.54 -14.54 -25.64
CA SER A 461 16.25 -14.35 -26.28
C SER A 461 15.42 -13.26 -25.60
N VAL A 462 14.56 -12.59 -26.37
CA VAL A 462 13.59 -11.59 -25.88
C VAL A 462 12.23 -11.84 -26.52
N THR A 463 11.25 -12.20 -25.70
CA THR A 463 9.83 -12.18 -26.06
C THR A 463 9.25 -10.86 -25.55
N GLN A 464 8.57 -10.10 -26.40
CA GLN A 464 7.88 -8.87 -26.02
C GLN A 464 6.47 -8.83 -26.59
N ALA A 465 5.55 -8.29 -25.81
CA ALA A 465 4.16 -8.12 -26.19
C ALA A 465 3.57 -6.83 -25.64
N VAL A 466 2.61 -6.31 -26.39
CA VAL A 466 1.84 -5.11 -26.07
C VAL A 466 0.37 -5.44 -26.33
N ILE A 467 -0.44 -5.43 -25.28
CA ILE A 467 -1.84 -5.87 -25.27
C ILE A 467 -2.73 -4.68 -24.94
N ALA A 468 -3.63 -4.31 -25.87
CA ALA A 468 -4.66 -3.31 -25.61
C ALA A 468 -5.87 -3.94 -24.92
N PHE A 469 -6.43 -3.23 -23.96
CA PHE A 469 -7.68 -3.56 -23.30
C PHE A 469 -8.72 -2.44 -23.51
N PRO A 470 -10.00 -2.68 -23.22
CA PRO A 470 -10.93 -1.61 -22.87
C PRO A 470 -10.39 -0.78 -21.69
N PRO A 471 -10.73 0.51 -21.60
CA PRO A 471 -10.09 1.45 -20.66
C PRO A 471 -10.09 1.01 -19.19
N ASP A 472 -11.08 0.22 -18.78
CA ASP A 472 -11.29 -0.25 -17.40
C ASP A 472 -10.72 -1.65 -17.11
N LYS A 473 -10.15 -2.37 -18.10
CA LYS A 473 -9.72 -3.78 -17.92
C LYS A 473 -8.21 -4.00 -17.76
N ALA A 474 -7.35 -3.12 -18.28
CA ALA A 474 -5.89 -3.30 -18.19
C ALA A 474 -5.40 -3.35 -16.73
N GLY A 475 -5.83 -2.39 -15.90
CA GLY A 475 -5.47 -2.31 -14.48
C GLY A 475 -5.88 -3.54 -13.67
N PRO A 476 -7.17 -3.95 -13.67
CA PRO A 476 -7.62 -5.17 -12.99
C PRO A 476 -6.90 -6.44 -13.46
N PHE A 477 -6.59 -6.56 -14.76
CA PHE A 477 -5.85 -7.70 -15.28
C PHE A 477 -4.40 -7.73 -14.77
N TYR A 478 -3.71 -6.59 -14.75
CA TYR A 478 -2.36 -6.47 -14.16
C TYR A 478 -2.34 -6.79 -12.67
N ILE A 479 -3.35 -6.37 -11.89
CA ILE A 479 -3.49 -6.74 -10.48
C ILE A 479 -3.66 -8.26 -10.34
N THR A 480 -4.44 -8.90 -11.23
CA THR A 480 -4.59 -10.36 -11.27
C THR A 480 -3.25 -11.05 -11.55
N GLN A 481 -2.48 -10.59 -12.55
CA GLN A 481 -1.15 -11.13 -12.85
C GLN A 481 -0.19 -10.95 -11.68
N ARG A 482 -0.14 -9.77 -11.06
CA ARG A 482 0.68 -9.52 -9.86
C ARG A 482 0.39 -10.50 -8.72
N GLY A 483 -0.89 -10.83 -8.51
CA GLY A 483 -1.31 -11.87 -7.55
C GLY A 483 -0.82 -13.26 -7.96
N GLN A 484 -0.99 -13.66 -9.22
CA GLN A 484 -0.54 -14.95 -9.75
C GLN A 484 0.99 -15.12 -9.66
N TRP A 485 1.76 -14.09 -10.01
CA TRP A 485 3.23 -14.10 -9.92
C TRP A 485 3.69 -14.27 -8.47
N GLY A 486 2.99 -13.65 -7.51
CA GLY A 486 3.22 -13.84 -6.08
C GLY A 486 3.03 -15.27 -5.58
N LEU A 487 2.18 -16.08 -6.24
CA LEU A 487 2.03 -17.51 -5.94
C LEU A 487 3.19 -18.36 -6.48
N CYS A 488 4.03 -17.82 -7.35
CA CYS A 488 5.17 -18.51 -7.98
C CYS A 488 6.53 -18.07 -7.40
N GLY A 489 6.59 -16.90 -6.78
CA GLY A 489 7.79 -16.35 -6.17
C GLY A 489 8.42 -17.26 -5.11
N GLY A 490 9.72 -17.52 -5.23
CA GLY A 490 10.49 -18.38 -4.32
C GLY A 490 10.27 -19.88 -4.49
N LYS A 491 9.55 -20.31 -5.54
CA LYS A 491 9.35 -21.73 -5.85
C LYS A 491 10.34 -22.20 -6.93
N THR A 492 10.66 -23.49 -6.91
CA THR A 492 11.22 -24.16 -8.08
C THR A 492 10.08 -24.65 -8.95
N VAL A 493 10.13 -24.36 -10.25
CA VAL A 493 9.14 -24.76 -11.27
C VAL A 493 9.86 -25.56 -12.35
N THR A 494 9.34 -26.71 -12.73
CA THR A 494 9.87 -27.51 -13.83
C THR A 494 9.23 -27.05 -15.13
N VAL A 495 10.07 -26.68 -16.10
CA VAL A 495 9.69 -26.09 -17.38
C VAL A 495 10.21 -26.99 -18.51
N ALA A 496 9.33 -27.50 -19.37
CA ALA A 496 9.67 -28.39 -20.49
C ALA A 496 9.20 -27.79 -21.82
N GLN A 497 10.13 -27.54 -22.75
CA GLN A 497 9.74 -27.19 -24.13
C GLN A 497 9.17 -28.41 -24.86
N PRO A 498 8.33 -28.21 -25.89
CA PRO A 498 7.88 -29.29 -26.76
C PRO A 498 9.05 -30.15 -27.27
N GLY A 499 9.04 -31.45 -26.95
CA GLY A 499 10.09 -32.39 -27.35
C GLY A 499 11.40 -32.36 -26.55
N ALA A 500 11.51 -31.53 -25.51
CA ALA A 500 12.70 -31.42 -24.65
C ALA A 500 12.45 -31.93 -23.22
N PRO A 501 13.49 -32.42 -22.50
CA PRO A 501 13.36 -32.75 -21.08
C PRO A 501 13.07 -31.51 -20.23
N GLY A 502 12.29 -31.69 -19.16
CA GLY A 502 11.99 -30.62 -18.21
C GLY A 502 13.22 -30.15 -17.44
N GLN A 503 13.37 -28.82 -17.32
CA GLN A 503 14.43 -28.16 -16.58
C GLN A 503 13.86 -27.46 -15.35
N ALA A 504 14.55 -27.54 -14.22
CA ALA A 504 14.12 -26.90 -12.98
C ALA A 504 14.61 -25.45 -12.91
N TRP A 505 13.69 -24.50 -12.78
CA TRP A 505 13.97 -23.07 -12.67
C TRP A 505 13.58 -22.56 -11.28
N GLU A 506 14.47 -21.79 -10.65
CA GLU A 506 14.23 -21.19 -9.34
C GLU A 506 13.72 -19.77 -9.54
N PHE A 507 12.45 -19.54 -9.21
CA PHE A 507 11.80 -18.24 -9.39
C PHE A 507 12.14 -17.35 -8.19
N GLY A 508 12.69 -16.17 -8.47
CA GLY A 508 12.87 -15.11 -7.48
C GLY A 508 11.54 -14.57 -6.97
N GLN A 509 11.58 -13.77 -5.91
CA GLN A 509 10.38 -13.05 -5.46
C GLN A 509 10.02 -11.96 -6.49
N PRO A 510 8.75 -11.80 -6.90
CA PRO A 510 8.34 -10.69 -7.73
C PRO A 510 8.58 -9.35 -7.01
N THR A 511 9.27 -8.44 -7.68
CA THR A 511 9.56 -7.09 -7.20
C THR A 511 8.82 -6.06 -8.06
N THR A 512 8.51 -4.88 -7.52
CA THR A 512 7.92 -3.80 -8.31
C THR A 512 8.76 -2.54 -8.15
N THR A 513 9.35 -2.07 -9.25
CA THR A 513 10.23 -0.90 -9.28
C THR A 513 9.71 0.07 -10.35
N SER A 514 9.49 1.34 -10.00
CA SER A 514 9.02 2.37 -10.93
C SER A 514 7.76 1.99 -11.74
N GLY A 515 6.87 1.19 -11.15
CA GLY A 515 5.64 0.72 -11.76
C GLY A 515 5.79 -0.49 -12.71
N VAL A 516 7.00 -1.04 -12.87
CA VAL A 516 7.22 -2.33 -13.55
C VAL A 516 7.26 -3.44 -12.50
N LEU A 517 6.41 -4.45 -12.64
CA LEU A 517 6.54 -5.72 -11.91
C LEU A 517 7.58 -6.56 -12.63
N THR A 518 8.59 -7.07 -11.92
CA THR A 518 9.60 -7.99 -12.47
C THR A 518 9.72 -9.25 -11.63
N LEU A 519 9.98 -10.39 -12.27
CA LEU A 519 10.34 -11.66 -11.65
C LEU A 519 11.57 -12.22 -12.37
N ALA A 520 12.62 -12.55 -11.62
CA ALA A 520 13.76 -13.30 -12.12
C ALA A 520 13.51 -14.81 -11.98
N ALA A 521 14.10 -15.61 -12.87
CA ALA A 521 14.13 -17.06 -12.78
C ALA A 521 15.51 -17.57 -13.23
N THR A 522 16.16 -18.38 -12.40
CA THR A 522 17.51 -18.91 -12.68
C THR A 522 17.47 -20.42 -12.87
N LEU A 523 18.14 -20.92 -13.91
CA LEU A 523 18.22 -22.35 -14.18
C LEU A 523 19.01 -23.06 -13.07
N ARG A 524 18.42 -24.09 -12.45
CA ARG A 524 19.11 -24.91 -11.45
C ARG A 524 20.25 -25.68 -12.13
N GLY A 525 21.47 -25.42 -11.67
CA GLY A 525 22.71 -25.89 -12.30
C GLY A 525 23.47 -24.78 -13.05
N GLY A 526 22.89 -23.59 -13.20
CA GLY A 526 23.50 -22.44 -13.88
C GLY A 526 23.34 -22.49 -15.39
N GLY A 527 24.00 -21.57 -16.10
CA GLY A 527 24.07 -21.51 -17.57
C GLY A 527 22.94 -20.74 -18.27
N ALA A 528 21.90 -20.32 -17.54
CA ALA A 528 20.91 -19.35 -18.01
C ALA A 528 20.20 -18.63 -16.86
N SER A 529 19.90 -17.34 -17.07
CA SER A 529 19.02 -16.52 -16.24
C SER A 529 17.94 -15.91 -17.13
N CYS A 530 16.71 -15.81 -16.63
CA CYS A 530 15.63 -15.07 -17.28
C CYS A 530 15.09 -14.02 -16.31
N GLN A 531 14.66 -12.89 -16.85
CA GLN A 531 13.80 -11.94 -16.15
C GLN A 531 12.55 -11.73 -16.99
N HIS A 532 11.41 -11.63 -16.33
CA HIS A 532 10.10 -11.39 -16.91
C HIS A 532 9.52 -10.14 -16.24
N GLY A 533 8.82 -9.27 -16.98
CA GLY A 533 8.25 -8.08 -16.39
C GLY A 533 7.07 -7.51 -17.16
N ILE A 534 6.11 -6.98 -16.40
CA ILE A 534 4.86 -6.39 -16.89
C ILE A 534 4.63 -4.99 -16.33
N GLN A 535 3.98 -4.13 -17.11
CA GLN A 535 3.50 -2.80 -16.68
C GLN A 535 2.21 -2.44 -17.43
N VAL A 536 1.32 -1.67 -16.80
CA VAL A 536 0.19 -1.03 -17.49
C VAL A 536 0.46 0.46 -17.66
N ARG A 537 0.11 0.99 -18.82
CA ARG A 537 0.15 2.42 -19.12
C ARG A 537 -1.01 2.80 -20.03
N GLY A 538 -1.92 3.62 -19.52
CA GLY A 538 -3.21 3.86 -20.19
C GLY A 538 -4.04 2.58 -20.23
N ASN A 539 -4.61 2.25 -21.39
CA ASN A 539 -5.32 0.97 -21.61
C ASN A 539 -4.40 -0.17 -22.11
N VAL A 540 -3.09 0.05 -22.15
CA VAL A 540 -2.11 -0.88 -22.72
C VAL A 540 -1.35 -1.59 -21.61
N LEU A 541 -1.27 -2.91 -21.68
CA LEU A 541 -0.36 -3.74 -20.89
C LEU A 541 0.85 -4.08 -21.74
N ILE A 542 2.04 -3.95 -21.15
CA ILE A 542 3.33 -4.29 -21.72
C ILE A 542 3.85 -5.51 -20.98
N ASP A 543 4.35 -6.50 -21.72
CA ASP A 543 4.69 -7.82 -21.22
C ASP A 543 5.96 -8.33 -21.91
N ILE A 544 7.09 -8.36 -21.20
CA ILE A 544 8.42 -8.61 -21.79
C ILE A 544 9.20 -9.59 -20.93
N ARG A 545 9.82 -10.58 -21.56
CA ARG A 545 10.80 -11.48 -20.96
C ARG A 545 12.10 -11.47 -21.74
N GLN A 546 13.22 -11.38 -21.03
CA GLN A 546 14.56 -11.57 -21.58
C GLN A 546 15.25 -12.72 -20.85
N CYS A 547 15.83 -13.64 -21.60
CA CYS A 547 16.74 -14.68 -21.10
C CYS A 547 18.16 -14.40 -21.59
N ARG A 548 19.16 -14.70 -20.76
CA ARG A 548 20.59 -14.53 -21.02
C ARG A 548 21.39 -15.74 -20.57
N ALA A 549 22.44 -16.08 -21.30
CA ALA A 549 23.38 -17.13 -20.89
C ALA A 549 24.26 -16.70 -19.70
N ALA A 550 24.63 -15.42 -19.65
CA ALA A 550 25.40 -14.81 -18.57
C ALA A 550 25.00 -13.34 -18.31
N GLY A 551 25.19 -12.90 -17.06
CA GLY A 551 24.82 -11.55 -16.60
C GLY A 551 23.35 -11.40 -16.22
N ASP A 552 23.02 -10.24 -15.66
CA ASP A 552 21.64 -9.88 -15.32
C ASP A 552 20.90 -9.34 -16.56
N ALA A 553 19.64 -9.72 -16.72
CA ALA A 553 18.73 -9.07 -17.66
C ALA A 553 18.16 -7.79 -17.02
N ASP A 554 17.92 -6.74 -17.83
CA ASP A 554 17.26 -5.50 -17.38
C ASP A 554 15.96 -5.29 -18.16
N VAL A 555 14.99 -6.15 -17.84
CA VAL A 555 13.63 -6.07 -18.37
C VAL A 555 12.88 -4.86 -17.80
N ALA A 556 13.26 -4.35 -16.63
CA ALA A 556 12.71 -3.10 -16.11
C ALA A 556 12.98 -1.93 -17.08
N ALA A 557 14.20 -1.82 -17.61
CA ALA A 557 14.53 -0.84 -18.64
C ALA A 557 13.79 -1.10 -19.97
N LEU A 558 13.69 -2.36 -20.43
CA LEU A 558 12.98 -2.71 -21.67
C LEU A 558 11.48 -2.38 -21.58
N VAL A 559 10.82 -2.72 -20.48
CA VAL A 559 9.40 -2.39 -20.23
C VAL A 559 9.23 -0.88 -20.14
N THR A 560 10.12 -0.17 -19.44
CA THR A 560 10.08 1.31 -19.34
C THR A 560 10.25 2.00 -20.69
N ALA A 561 11.18 1.53 -21.53
CA ALA A 561 11.41 2.05 -22.88
C ALA A 561 10.22 1.79 -23.82
N THR A 562 9.60 0.61 -23.70
CA THR A 562 8.36 0.26 -24.41
C THR A 562 7.20 1.15 -23.93
N ALA A 563 7.08 1.38 -22.62
CA ALA A 563 6.09 2.25 -22.01
C ALA A 563 6.24 3.72 -22.42
N ALA A 564 7.46 4.17 -22.72
CA ALA A 564 7.70 5.52 -23.23
C ALA A 564 7.15 5.75 -24.64
N LYS A 565 6.89 4.68 -25.42
CA LYS A 565 6.29 4.73 -26.76
C LYS A 565 4.75 4.70 -26.76
N VAL A 566 4.10 4.47 -25.61
CA VAL A 566 2.63 4.53 -25.51
C VAL A 566 2.17 5.97 -25.78
N PRO A 567 1.20 6.19 -26.69
CA PRO A 567 0.67 7.53 -26.98
C PRO A 567 0.15 8.25 -25.73
N ARG A 568 0.11 9.59 -25.80
CA ARG A 568 -0.44 10.46 -24.77
C ARG A 568 -1.55 11.33 -25.35
N GLN A 569 -2.45 11.78 -24.48
CA GLN A 569 -3.57 12.66 -24.79
C GLN A 569 -3.12 14.13 -24.85
#